data_AF-A0A1V4IGZ6-F1
#
_entry.id   AF-A0A1V4IGZ6-F1
#
_cell.length_a   1.000
_cell.length_b   1.000
_cell.length_c   1.000
_cell.angle_alpha   90.00
_cell.angle_beta   90.00
_cell.angle_gamma   90.00
#
_symmetry.space_group_name_H-M   'P 1'
#
loop_
_entity.id
_entity.type
_entity.pdbx_description
1 polymer ?
#
loop_
_entity_poly.entity_id
_entity_poly.type
_entity_poly.pdbx_seq_one_letter_code
_entity_poly.pdbx_strand_id
1 'polypeptide(L)'
;MKGLVKYLQEIYENCEIPFEVYIDDEIMFKANPDLLEENLVEDTFLIGAKKFAIRIEEKNKNSMKILEFCIKDRYQEDYNKKEKIITQLLQNLSIPKEKIKEVMPQIKEDTFLITMTLNEKLIEALEVLKNIYNDTDIIILNYEDNIILIGNFEDINEHVSSISETIVLSLYEKCYISYCTIKDYDSINELYNENIYKINLGKKYNLSSMIFSQNSLLFEKIMDSLSEETREKVLNNFNNGLSKLDEDMIKTIEVFFKLDLNLSEASKELYVHRNTLIYRLDKIQKYTGYDIRKFNDAALFKMAFFIWNQKR
;
A
#
# COMPACT_ATOMS: atom_id res chain seq x y z
N MET A 1 -12.12 -15.51 11.82
CA MET A 1 -13.32 -16.37 11.81
C MET A 1 -13.26 -17.57 12.76
N LYS A 2 -12.21 -18.42 12.75
CA LYS A 2 -12.10 -19.56 13.70
C LYS A 2 -12.21 -19.19 15.19
N GLY A 3 -11.68 -18.03 15.60
CA GLY A 3 -11.78 -17.51 16.98
C GLY A 3 -13.22 -17.19 17.41
N LEU A 4 -14.02 -16.60 16.52
CA LEU A 4 -15.44 -16.33 16.77
C LEU A 4 -16.22 -17.65 16.87
N VAL A 5 -16.02 -18.61 15.97
CA VAL A 5 -16.71 -19.91 16.02
C VAL A 5 -16.42 -20.65 17.33
N LYS A 6 -15.15 -20.67 17.79
CA LYS A 6 -14.80 -21.27 19.08
C LYS A 6 -15.48 -20.55 20.25
N TYR A 7 -15.55 -19.22 20.22
CA TYR A 7 -16.23 -18.44 21.25
C TYR A 7 -17.75 -18.71 21.27
N LEU A 8 -18.38 -18.82 20.11
CA LEU A 8 -19.80 -19.19 20.00
C LEU A 8 -20.05 -20.61 20.54
N GLN A 9 -19.13 -21.54 20.28
CA GLN A 9 -19.17 -22.88 20.88
C GLN A 9 -19.07 -22.82 22.42
N GLU A 10 -18.16 -22.01 22.97
CA GLU A 10 -18.04 -21.82 24.42
C GLU A 10 -19.32 -21.19 25.03
N ILE A 11 -19.97 -20.24 24.33
CA ILE A 11 -21.26 -19.69 24.77
C ILE A 11 -22.32 -20.80 24.82
N TYR A 12 -22.40 -21.63 23.78
CA TYR A 12 -23.35 -22.74 23.74
C TYR A 12 -23.09 -23.75 24.87
N GLU A 13 -21.84 -24.13 25.10
CA GLU A 13 -21.47 -25.10 26.15
C GLU A 13 -21.77 -24.59 27.56
N ASN A 14 -21.68 -23.27 27.80
CA ASN A 14 -21.96 -22.68 29.11
C ASN A 14 -23.44 -22.38 29.34
N CYS A 15 -24.18 -22.04 28.28
CA CYS A 15 -25.57 -21.61 28.39
C CYS A 15 -26.58 -22.72 28.04
N GLU A 16 -26.16 -23.74 27.29
CA GLU A 16 -27.00 -24.81 26.73
C GLU A 16 -28.22 -24.30 25.93
N ILE A 17 -28.16 -23.07 25.43
CA ILE A 17 -29.19 -22.45 24.60
C ILE A 17 -28.80 -22.65 23.13
N PRO A 18 -29.58 -23.38 22.32
CA PRO A 18 -29.29 -23.55 20.90
C PRO A 18 -29.50 -22.23 20.14
N PHE A 19 -28.51 -21.84 19.34
CA PHE A 19 -28.61 -20.71 18.42
C PHE A 19 -27.78 -20.96 17.16
N GLU A 20 -28.09 -20.21 16.11
CA GLU A 20 -27.33 -20.16 14.88
C GLU A 20 -26.84 -18.73 14.65
N VAL A 21 -25.64 -18.59 14.09
CA VAL A 21 -25.09 -17.31 13.66
C VAL A 21 -24.76 -17.41 12.18
N TYR A 22 -25.23 -16.43 11.43
CA TYR A 22 -24.97 -16.26 10.02
C TYR A 22 -24.19 -14.97 9.81
N ILE A 23 -23.30 -14.97 8.83
CA ILE A 23 -22.62 -13.77 8.33
C ILE A 23 -22.84 -13.75 6.82
N ASP A 24 -23.42 -12.67 6.31
CA ASP A 24 -23.71 -12.48 4.88
C ASP A 24 -24.49 -13.66 4.30
N ASP A 25 -25.48 -14.12 5.06
CA ASP A 25 -26.36 -15.26 4.77
C ASP A 25 -25.65 -16.64 4.73
N GLU A 26 -24.35 -16.73 5.06
CA GLU A 26 -23.62 -17.99 5.27
C GLU A 26 -23.64 -18.44 6.73
N ILE A 27 -23.83 -19.74 6.99
CA ILE A 27 -23.79 -20.32 8.34
C ILE A 27 -22.37 -20.25 8.89
N MET A 28 -22.18 -19.45 9.93
CA MET A 28 -20.93 -19.36 10.66
C MET A 28 -20.89 -20.31 11.85
N PHE A 29 -22.03 -20.50 12.52
CA PHE A 29 -22.14 -21.37 13.68
C PHE A 29 -23.56 -21.90 13.80
N LYS A 30 -23.69 -23.16 14.19
CA LYS A 30 -24.97 -23.83 14.47
C LYS A 30 -24.80 -24.73 15.67
N ALA A 31 -25.41 -24.35 16.79
CA ALA A 31 -25.46 -25.18 17.98
C ALA A 31 -26.43 -26.34 17.77
N ASN A 32 -25.94 -27.56 17.86
CA ASN A 32 -26.67 -28.83 17.76
C ASN A 32 -27.62 -28.95 16.53
N PRO A 33 -27.22 -29.68 15.46
CA PRO A 33 -27.99 -29.79 14.22
C PRO A 33 -29.42 -30.35 14.38
N ASP A 34 -29.67 -31.12 15.45
CA ASP A 34 -30.89 -31.90 15.65
C ASP A 34 -31.97 -31.17 16.48
N LEU A 35 -31.68 -29.97 17.00
CA LEU A 35 -32.45 -29.32 18.08
C LEU A 35 -33.28 -28.09 17.64
N LEU A 36 -33.67 -27.99 16.37
CA LEU A 36 -34.42 -26.84 15.86
C LEU A 36 -35.87 -27.23 15.56
N GLU A 37 -36.67 -27.27 16.62
CA GLU A 37 -38.13 -27.36 16.52
C GLU A 37 -38.73 -26.05 15.96
N GLU A 38 -39.84 -26.21 15.26
CA GLU A 38 -40.66 -25.17 14.62
C GLU A 38 -40.99 -24.03 15.61
N ASN A 39 -40.19 -22.94 15.65
CA ASN A 39 -40.50 -21.57 16.14
C ASN A 39 -39.20 -20.79 16.43
N LEU A 40 -38.43 -20.51 15.37
CA LEU A 40 -37.22 -19.68 15.47
C LEU A 40 -37.54 -18.21 15.22
N VAL A 41 -36.93 -17.34 16.03
CA VAL A 41 -36.89 -15.90 15.80
C VAL A 41 -35.51 -15.51 15.30
N GLU A 42 -35.49 -14.62 14.30
CA GLU A 42 -34.27 -14.06 13.73
C GLU A 42 -34.17 -12.58 14.12
N ASP A 43 -32.97 -12.13 14.47
CA ASP A 43 -32.64 -10.71 14.50
C ASP A 43 -31.36 -10.48 13.71
N THR A 44 -31.30 -9.33 13.05
CA THR A 44 -30.20 -8.97 12.16
C THR A 44 -29.56 -7.67 12.60
N PHE A 45 -28.24 -7.63 12.59
CA PHE A 45 -27.48 -6.44 12.91
C PHE A 45 -26.26 -6.34 12.01
N LEU A 46 -25.71 -5.13 11.94
CA LEU A 46 -24.51 -4.84 11.16
C LEU A 46 -23.31 -4.70 12.10
N ILE A 47 -22.20 -5.33 11.74
CA ILE A 47 -20.87 -4.99 12.25
C ILE A 47 -20.04 -4.62 11.03
N GLY A 48 -19.79 -3.33 10.85
CA GLY A 48 -19.27 -2.85 9.57
C GLY A 48 -20.37 -2.89 8.51
N ALA A 49 -20.12 -3.54 7.36
CA ALA A 49 -21.11 -3.76 6.31
C ALA A 49 -21.57 -5.24 6.23
N LYS A 50 -20.94 -6.15 6.98
CA LYS A 50 -21.39 -7.52 7.17
C LYS A 50 -22.73 -7.60 7.88
N LYS A 51 -23.65 -8.34 7.29
CA LYS A 51 -24.95 -8.67 7.88
C LYS A 51 -24.80 -9.89 8.75
N PHE A 52 -24.90 -9.67 10.06
CA PHE A 52 -25.02 -10.76 11.02
C PHE A 52 -26.49 -11.08 11.22
N ALA A 53 -26.83 -12.37 11.24
CA ALA A 53 -28.13 -12.83 11.69
C ALA A 53 -27.94 -13.86 12.81
N ILE A 54 -28.70 -13.70 13.90
CA ILE A 54 -28.78 -14.70 14.94
C ILE A 54 -30.16 -15.34 14.84
N ARG A 55 -30.22 -16.67 14.84
CA ARG A 55 -31.47 -17.43 14.98
C ARG A 55 -31.48 -18.15 16.30
N ILE A 56 -32.58 -18.03 17.04
CA ILE A 56 -32.77 -18.67 18.33
C ILE A 56 -34.23 -19.10 18.48
N GLU A 57 -34.51 -20.06 19.35
CA GLU A 57 -35.89 -20.43 19.68
C GLU A 57 -36.64 -19.28 20.34
N GLU A 58 -37.93 -19.11 20.00
CA GLU A 58 -38.76 -18.01 20.50
C GLU A 58 -38.81 -17.93 22.04
N LYS A 59 -38.78 -19.08 22.73
CA LYS A 59 -38.73 -19.17 24.20
C LYS A 59 -37.50 -18.48 24.81
N ASN A 60 -36.42 -18.35 24.05
CA ASN A 60 -35.14 -17.80 24.45
C ASN A 60 -34.86 -16.41 23.83
N LYS A 61 -35.86 -15.77 23.20
CA LYS A 61 -35.74 -14.46 22.53
C LYS A 61 -35.09 -13.37 23.39
N ASN A 62 -35.27 -13.42 24.71
CA ASN A 62 -34.67 -12.45 25.64
C ASN A 62 -33.13 -12.47 25.65
N SER A 63 -32.51 -13.59 25.25
CA SER A 63 -31.05 -13.73 25.18
C SER A 63 -30.43 -13.11 23.91
N MET A 64 -31.25 -12.76 22.92
CA MET A 64 -30.79 -12.24 21.61
C MET A 64 -29.88 -11.02 21.73
N LYS A 65 -30.29 -10.02 22.52
CA LYS A 65 -29.50 -8.80 22.67
C LYS A 65 -28.15 -9.04 23.35
N ILE A 66 -28.09 -10.03 24.24
CA ILE A 66 -26.85 -10.40 24.92
C ILE A 66 -25.92 -11.12 23.93
N LEU A 67 -26.46 -12.05 23.13
CA LEU A 67 -25.70 -12.72 22.07
C LEU A 67 -25.17 -11.72 21.03
N GLU A 68 -25.99 -10.78 20.58
CA GLU A 68 -25.58 -9.69 19.69
C GLU A 68 -24.42 -8.89 20.30
N PHE A 69 -24.55 -8.47 21.57
CA PHE A 69 -23.48 -7.76 22.28
C PHE A 69 -22.19 -8.59 22.36
N CYS A 70 -22.27 -9.86 22.75
CA CYS A 70 -21.12 -10.76 22.84
C CYS A 70 -20.42 -10.95 21.49
N ILE A 71 -21.18 -11.04 20.40
CA ILE A 71 -20.63 -11.16 19.04
C ILE A 71 -19.93 -9.86 18.64
N LYS A 72 -20.58 -8.71 18.86
CA LYS A 72 -20.00 -7.37 18.60
C LYS A 72 -18.70 -7.15 19.36
N ASP A 73 -18.72 -7.41 20.66
CA ASP A 73 -17.57 -7.24 21.55
C ASP A 73 -16.42 -8.16 21.14
N ARG A 74 -16.69 -9.46 20.94
CA ARG A 74 -15.66 -10.41 20.52
C ARG A 74 -15.06 -10.09 19.16
N TYR A 75 -15.88 -9.64 18.21
CA TYR A 75 -15.41 -9.26 16.88
C TYR A 75 -14.47 -8.04 16.95
N GLN A 76 -14.81 -7.04 17.77
CA GLN A 76 -13.95 -5.89 18.03
C GLN A 76 -12.66 -6.29 18.77
N GLU A 77 -12.73 -7.19 19.76
CA GLU A 77 -11.54 -7.72 20.44
C GLU A 77 -10.55 -8.38 19.48
N ASP A 78 -11.04 -9.22 18.56
CA ASP A 78 -10.17 -9.93 17.61
C ASP A 78 -9.50 -8.98 16.62
N TYR A 79 -10.21 -7.94 16.18
CA TYR A 79 -9.64 -6.86 15.37
C TYR A 79 -8.54 -6.09 16.14
N ASN A 80 -8.82 -5.71 17.39
CA ASN A 80 -7.86 -5.04 18.26
C ASN A 80 -6.61 -5.90 18.53
N LYS A 81 -6.75 -7.23 18.62
CA LYS A 81 -5.60 -8.15 18.75
C LYS A 81 -4.71 -8.15 17.51
N LYS A 82 -5.29 -8.14 16.30
CA LYS A 82 -4.53 -8.06 15.04
C LYS A 82 -3.75 -6.74 14.95
N GLU A 83 -4.42 -5.62 15.18
CA GLU A 83 -3.77 -4.29 15.18
C GLU A 83 -2.62 -4.24 16.21
N LYS A 84 -2.83 -4.79 17.40
CA LYS A 84 -1.78 -4.86 18.44
C LYS A 84 -0.58 -5.69 18.00
N ILE A 85 -0.78 -6.86 17.39
CA ILE A 85 0.33 -7.68 16.88
C ILE A 85 1.08 -6.95 15.78
N ILE A 86 0.38 -6.37 14.80
CA ILE A 86 1.03 -5.60 13.74
C ILE A 86 1.82 -4.43 14.31
N THR A 87 1.25 -3.69 15.27
CA THR A 87 1.95 -2.56 15.92
C THR A 87 3.22 -3.02 16.61
N GLN A 88 3.19 -4.17 17.30
CA GLN A 88 4.36 -4.76 17.93
C GLN A 88 5.42 -5.21 16.90
N LEU A 89 5.00 -5.81 15.79
CA LEU A 89 5.90 -6.20 14.69
C LEU A 89 6.52 -4.96 14.04
N LEU A 90 5.76 -3.89 13.81
CA LEU A 90 6.25 -2.61 13.30
C LEU A 90 7.25 -1.94 14.26
N GLN A 91 7.11 -2.15 15.56
CA GLN A 91 8.08 -1.72 16.58
C GLN A 91 9.30 -2.65 16.70
N ASN A 92 9.41 -3.67 15.84
CA ASN A 92 10.45 -4.70 15.87
C ASN A 92 10.51 -5.47 17.21
N LEU A 93 9.35 -5.65 17.86
CA LEU A 93 9.25 -6.43 19.09
C LEU A 93 9.14 -7.92 18.75
N SER A 94 9.89 -8.75 19.48
CA SER A 94 9.84 -10.20 19.33
C SER A 94 8.50 -10.75 19.81
N ILE A 95 7.77 -11.43 18.92
CA ILE A 95 6.50 -12.09 19.23
C ILE A 95 6.64 -13.59 18.96
N PRO A 96 6.20 -14.48 19.88
CA PRO A 96 6.19 -15.91 19.61
C PRO A 96 5.38 -16.26 18.35
N LYS A 97 5.93 -17.12 17.48
CA LYS A 97 5.30 -17.46 16.19
C LYS A 97 3.93 -18.10 16.36
N GLU A 98 3.69 -18.80 17.47
CA GLU A 98 2.40 -19.41 17.81
C GLU A 98 1.32 -18.34 17.96
N LYS A 99 1.65 -17.24 18.64
CA LYS A 99 0.73 -16.12 18.88
C LYS A 99 0.42 -15.36 17.59
N ILE A 100 1.40 -15.22 16.70
CA ILE A 100 1.19 -14.64 15.37
C ILE A 100 0.22 -15.52 14.58
N LYS A 101 0.46 -16.83 14.51
CA LYS A 101 -0.39 -17.79 13.78
C LYS A 101 -1.81 -17.90 14.33
N GLU A 102 -2.01 -17.65 15.62
CA GLU A 102 -3.33 -17.68 16.25
C GLU A 102 -4.23 -16.51 15.78
N VAL A 103 -3.63 -15.34 15.57
CA VAL A 103 -4.37 -14.09 15.37
C VAL A 103 -4.30 -13.60 13.92
N MET A 104 -3.15 -13.77 13.26
CA MET A 104 -2.90 -13.26 11.91
C MET A 104 -3.41 -14.24 10.84
N PRO A 105 -3.92 -13.72 9.71
CA PRO A 105 -4.26 -14.55 8.57
C PRO A 105 -3.05 -15.32 8.03
N GLN A 106 -3.28 -16.38 7.26
CA GLN A 106 -2.20 -17.05 6.57
C GLN A 106 -1.67 -16.18 5.44
N ILE A 107 -0.34 -16.07 5.35
CA ILE A 107 0.34 -15.41 4.25
C ILE A 107 0.16 -16.26 2.99
N LYS A 108 -0.34 -15.63 1.93
CA LYS A 108 -0.44 -16.17 0.57
C LYS A 108 0.56 -15.42 -0.34
N GLU A 109 0.71 -15.87 -1.58
CA GLU A 109 1.58 -15.19 -2.56
C GLU A 109 1.17 -13.74 -2.78
N ASP A 110 -0.13 -13.46 -2.74
CA ASP A 110 -0.71 -12.14 -2.97
C ASP A 110 -0.90 -11.33 -1.68
N THR A 111 -0.20 -11.67 -0.59
CA THR A 111 -0.24 -10.88 0.64
C THR A 111 0.72 -9.70 0.53
N PHE A 112 0.19 -8.47 0.61
CA PHE A 112 0.97 -7.24 0.52
C PHE A 112 0.92 -6.41 1.79
N LEU A 113 2.01 -5.67 2.02
CA LEU A 113 2.07 -4.50 2.87
C LEU A 113 1.97 -3.27 1.97
N ILE A 114 0.95 -2.45 2.17
CA ILE A 114 0.81 -1.13 1.56
C ILE A 114 1.05 -0.09 2.65
N THR A 115 1.92 0.87 2.36
CA THR A 115 2.20 2.01 3.22
C THR A 115 1.82 3.27 2.46
N MET A 116 0.99 4.11 3.07
CA MET A 116 0.52 5.35 2.50
C MET A 116 0.85 6.52 3.42
N THR A 117 1.36 7.60 2.83
CA THR A 117 1.63 8.86 3.50
C THR A 117 0.87 9.99 2.82
N LEU A 118 0.20 10.83 3.60
CA LEU A 118 -0.43 12.07 3.14
C LEU A 118 0.25 13.27 3.82
N ASN A 119 0.10 14.47 3.27
CA ASN A 119 0.58 15.68 3.97
C ASN A 119 -0.44 16.14 5.01
N GLU A 120 -1.73 16.02 4.68
CA GLU A 120 -2.86 16.39 5.53
C GLU A 120 -3.95 15.30 5.48
N LYS A 121 -4.97 15.44 6.34
CA LYS A 121 -6.19 14.60 6.32
C LYS A 121 -5.98 13.09 6.49
N LEU A 122 -4.96 12.71 7.27
CA LEU A 122 -4.62 11.30 7.49
C LEU A 122 -5.76 10.53 8.19
N ILE A 123 -6.46 11.17 9.13
CA ILE A 123 -7.56 10.54 9.88
C ILE A 123 -8.75 10.27 8.95
N GLU A 124 -9.11 11.25 8.12
CA GLU A 124 -10.19 11.15 7.15
C GLU A 124 -9.87 10.10 6.08
N ALA A 125 -8.62 10.05 5.61
CA ALA A 125 -8.16 9.01 4.70
C ALA A 125 -8.25 7.61 5.32
N LEU A 126 -7.89 7.48 6.60
CA LEU A 126 -8.03 6.22 7.33
C LEU A 126 -9.51 5.79 7.41
N GLU A 127 -10.42 6.71 7.69
CA GLU A 127 -11.87 6.42 7.73
C GLU A 127 -12.40 5.99 6.36
N VAL A 128 -12.01 6.69 5.29
CA VAL A 128 -12.37 6.32 3.90
C VAL A 128 -11.90 4.91 3.59
N LEU A 129 -10.65 4.57 3.90
CA LEU A 129 -10.10 3.23 3.64
C LEU A 129 -10.78 2.16 4.51
N LYS A 130 -11.04 2.43 5.79
CA LYS A 130 -11.79 1.51 6.66
C LYS A 130 -13.20 1.26 6.12
N ASN A 131 -13.85 2.26 5.53
CA ASN A 131 -15.16 2.10 4.90
C ASN A 131 -15.08 1.26 3.61
N ILE A 132 -14.05 1.46 2.77
CA ILE A 132 -13.83 0.67 1.54
C ILE A 132 -13.62 -0.82 1.87
N TYR A 133 -12.90 -1.10 2.96
CA TYR A 133 -12.46 -2.44 3.32
C TYR A 133 -13.21 -3.06 4.50
N ASN A 134 -14.36 -2.49 4.88
CA ASN A 134 -15.13 -2.78 6.08
C ASN A 134 -15.49 -4.28 6.27
N ASP A 135 -15.51 -5.06 5.18
CA ASP A 135 -15.90 -6.48 5.18
C ASP A 135 -14.80 -7.43 4.70
N THR A 136 -13.57 -6.93 4.57
CA THR A 136 -12.43 -7.70 4.09
C THR A 136 -11.54 -8.15 5.25
N ASP A 137 -10.68 -9.14 5.00
CA ASP A 137 -9.64 -9.53 5.96
C ASP A 137 -8.43 -8.55 5.97
N ILE A 138 -8.54 -7.42 5.25
CA ILE A 138 -7.49 -6.40 5.17
C ILE A 138 -7.44 -5.65 6.49
N ILE A 139 -6.25 -5.64 7.09
CA ILE A 139 -5.97 -4.92 8.33
C ILE A 139 -5.57 -3.50 7.95
N ILE A 140 -6.25 -2.49 8.52
CA ILE A 140 -5.99 -1.08 8.23
C ILE A 140 -5.80 -0.32 9.53
N LEU A 141 -4.60 0.24 9.72
CA LEU A 141 -4.28 0.99 10.92
C LEU A 141 -3.40 2.20 10.62
N ASN A 142 -3.44 3.15 11.55
CA ASN A 142 -2.49 4.25 11.59
C ASN A 142 -1.25 3.84 12.40
N TYR A 143 -0.06 4.09 11.85
CA TYR A 143 1.20 3.91 12.54
C TYR A 143 2.11 5.11 12.23
N GLU A 144 2.50 5.82 13.29
CA GLU A 144 3.16 7.13 13.19
C GLU A 144 2.29 8.08 12.33
N ASP A 145 2.87 8.70 11.29
CA ASP A 145 2.17 9.59 10.35
C ASP A 145 1.80 8.86 9.05
N ASN A 146 1.51 7.55 9.10
CA ASN A 146 1.27 6.72 7.93
C ASN A 146 0.10 5.76 8.11
N ILE A 147 -0.62 5.52 7.02
CA ILE A 147 -1.64 4.48 6.96
C ILE A 147 -1.01 3.20 6.44
N ILE A 148 -1.27 2.10 7.12
CA ILE A 148 -0.80 0.77 6.76
C ILE A 148 -1.99 -0.10 6.40
N LEU A 149 -1.90 -0.80 5.27
CA LEU A 149 -2.84 -1.84 4.88
C LEU A 149 -2.08 -3.16 4.71
N ILE A 150 -2.60 -4.23 5.31
CA ILE A 150 -2.04 -5.58 5.20
C ILE A 150 -3.16 -6.54 4.83
N GLY A 151 -3.01 -7.22 3.69
CA GLY A 151 -4.00 -8.19 3.25
C GLY A 151 -3.67 -8.77 1.88
N ASN A 152 -4.61 -9.55 1.34
CA ASN A 152 -4.48 -10.16 0.03
C ASN A 152 -5.06 -9.26 -1.06
N PHE A 153 -4.32 -9.07 -2.15
CA PHE A 153 -4.71 -8.21 -3.27
C PHE A 153 -4.37 -8.88 -4.61
N GLU A 154 -5.38 -9.31 -5.38
CA GLU A 154 -5.18 -10.06 -6.63
C GLU A 154 -4.51 -9.23 -7.74
N ASP A 155 -4.93 -7.98 -7.94
CA ASP A 155 -4.22 -7.01 -8.79
C ASP A 155 -3.78 -5.80 -7.96
N ILE A 156 -2.61 -5.92 -7.35
CA ILE A 156 -2.08 -4.87 -6.47
C ILE A 156 -1.89 -3.53 -7.20
N ASN A 157 -1.55 -3.53 -8.49
CA ASN A 157 -1.28 -2.30 -9.24
C ASN A 157 -2.56 -1.51 -9.48
N GLU A 158 -3.60 -2.20 -9.94
CA GLU A 158 -4.93 -1.61 -10.09
C GLU A 158 -5.44 -1.12 -8.72
N HIS A 159 -5.30 -1.95 -7.68
CA HIS A 159 -5.76 -1.59 -6.33
C HIS A 159 -5.12 -0.33 -5.77
N VAL A 160 -3.79 -0.21 -5.80
CA VAL A 160 -3.12 1.00 -5.27
C VAL A 160 -3.44 2.23 -6.09
N SER A 161 -3.69 2.07 -7.40
CA SER A 161 -4.11 3.17 -8.27
C SER A 161 -5.52 3.64 -7.91
N SER A 162 -6.47 2.72 -7.74
CA SER A 162 -7.83 3.02 -7.30
C SER A 162 -7.86 3.65 -5.91
N ILE A 163 -7.02 3.16 -4.98
CA ILE A 163 -6.85 3.77 -3.66
C ILE A 163 -6.39 5.23 -3.81
N SER A 164 -5.33 5.47 -4.58
CA SER A 164 -4.79 6.83 -4.81
C SER A 164 -5.84 7.76 -5.43
N GLU A 165 -6.55 7.30 -6.46
CA GLU A 165 -7.62 8.06 -7.11
C GLU A 165 -8.76 8.38 -6.14
N THR A 166 -9.18 7.41 -5.33
CA THR A 166 -10.24 7.60 -4.34
C THR A 166 -9.87 8.66 -3.32
N ILE A 167 -8.65 8.63 -2.79
CA ILE A 167 -8.16 9.65 -1.84
C ILE A 167 -8.13 11.03 -2.49
N VAL A 168 -7.64 11.13 -3.73
CA VAL A 168 -7.61 12.39 -4.47
C VAL A 168 -9.03 12.94 -4.72
N LEU A 169 -9.98 12.09 -5.11
CA LEU A 169 -11.35 12.52 -5.42
C LEU A 169 -12.18 12.85 -4.17
N SER A 170 -12.02 12.07 -3.09
CA SER A 170 -12.82 12.23 -1.87
C SER A 170 -12.27 13.33 -0.96
N LEU A 171 -10.95 13.48 -0.86
CA LEU A 171 -10.30 14.39 0.08
C LEU A 171 -9.63 15.59 -0.59
N TYR A 172 -9.54 15.62 -1.93
CA TYR A 172 -8.79 16.62 -2.69
C TYR A 172 -7.31 16.69 -2.26
N GLU A 173 -6.75 15.56 -1.84
CA GLU A 173 -5.40 15.45 -1.30
C GLU A 173 -4.59 14.39 -2.05
N LYS A 174 -3.31 14.67 -2.29
CA LYS A 174 -2.39 13.70 -2.90
C LYS A 174 -1.83 12.78 -1.83
N CYS A 175 -1.68 11.50 -2.15
CA CYS A 175 -1.01 10.54 -1.28
C CYS A 175 0.19 9.91 -2.00
N TYR A 176 1.18 9.51 -1.21
CA TYR A 176 2.30 8.70 -1.66
C TYR A 176 2.07 7.29 -1.15
N ILE A 177 2.18 6.30 -2.03
CA ILE A 177 1.95 4.90 -1.72
C ILE A 177 3.19 4.10 -2.07
N SER A 178 3.65 3.26 -1.16
CA SER A 178 4.59 2.20 -1.51
C SER A 178 4.12 0.86 -0.99
N TYR A 179 4.35 -0.19 -1.77
CA TYR A 179 3.89 -1.52 -1.44
C TYR A 179 4.95 -2.60 -1.73
N CYS A 180 4.84 -3.71 -1.03
CA CYS A 180 5.73 -4.87 -1.15
C CYS A 180 5.04 -6.17 -0.69
N THR A 181 5.50 -7.31 -1.18
CA THR A 181 4.98 -8.63 -0.77
C THR A 181 5.46 -8.99 0.63
N ILE A 182 4.58 -9.53 1.46
CA ILE A 182 4.93 -10.09 2.78
C ILE A 182 5.19 -11.58 2.61
N LYS A 183 6.37 -12.05 3.03
CA LYS A 183 6.72 -13.48 3.05
C LYS A 183 6.76 -14.06 4.46
N ASP A 184 7.08 -13.22 5.44
CA ASP A 184 7.07 -13.55 6.86
C ASP A 184 6.55 -12.32 7.63
N TYR A 185 5.82 -12.57 8.72
CA TYR A 185 5.37 -11.51 9.62
C TYR A 185 6.56 -10.87 10.37
N ASP A 186 7.64 -11.63 10.59
CA ASP A 186 8.85 -11.13 11.24
C ASP A 186 9.55 -10.03 10.42
N SER A 187 9.37 -9.99 9.10
CA SER A 187 9.98 -8.97 8.24
C SER A 187 9.16 -7.68 8.11
N ILE A 188 8.03 -7.54 8.81
CA ILE A 188 7.13 -6.38 8.65
C ILE A 188 7.83 -5.05 8.94
N ASN A 189 8.65 -4.97 9.99
CA ASN A 189 9.39 -3.74 10.30
C ASN A 189 10.33 -3.34 9.16
N GLU A 190 11.12 -4.29 8.64
CA GLU A 190 12.05 -4.04 7.54
C GLU A 190 11.30 -3.58 6.27
N LEU A 191 10.23 -4.27 5.91
CA LEU A 191 9.40 -3.95 4.75
C LEU A 191 8.73 -2.58 4.87
N TYR A 192 8.23 -2.24 6.06
CA TYR A 192 7.66 -0.92 6.36
C TYR A 192 8.71 0.19 6.19
N ASN A 193 9.89 0.02 6.80
CA ASN A 193 10.99 0.98 6.69
C ASN A 193 11.45 1.16 5.24
N GLU A 194 11.49 0.08 4.45
CA GLU A 194 11.81 0.15 3.04
C GLU A 194 10.76 0.94 2.23
N ASN A 195 9.46 0.73 2.51
CA ASN A 195 8.39 1.48 1.87
C ASN A 195 8.44 2.97 2.22
N ILE A 196 8.65 3.31 3.50
CA ILE A 196 8.83 4.69 3.96
C ILE A 196 10.05 5.34 3.28
N TYR A 197 11.17 4.62 3.19
CA TYR A 197 12.36 5.11 2.50
C TYR A 197 12.06 5.43 1.02
N LYS A 198 11.35 4.55 0.30
CA LYS A 198 10.92 4.81 -1.09
C LYS A 198 10.02 6.04 -1.20
N ILE A 199 9.03 6.19 -0.32
CA ILE A 199 8.16 7.37 -0.27
C ILE A 199 8.99 8.65 -0.06
N ASN A 200 9.93 8.61 0.89
CA ASN A 200 10.82 9.73 1.19
C ASN A 200 11.74 10.07 0.02
N LEU A 201 12.26 9.09 -0.73
CA LEU A 201 13.02 9.34 -1.96
C LEU A 201 12.13 10.01 -3.02
N GLY A 202 10.90 9.51 -3.19
CA GLY A 202 9.92 10.09 -4.11
C GLY A 202 9.67 11.56 -3.84
N LYS A 203 9.48 11.91 -2.55
CA LYS A 203 9.34 13.30 -2.08
C LYS A 203 10.61 14.11 -2.25
N LYS A 204 11.76 13.59 -1.78
CA LYS A 204 13.08 14.27 -1.82
C LYS A 204 13.47 14.67 -3.23
N TYR A 205 13.14 13.84 -4.22
CA TYR A 205 13.52 14.02 -5.61
C TYR A 205 12.38 14.51 -6.50
N ASN A 206 11.25 14.93 -5.93
CA ASN A 206 10.08 15.43 -6.64
C ASN A 206 9.70 14.55 -7.84
N LEU A 207 9.69 13.24 -7.65
CA LEU A 207 9.40 12.30 -8.72
C LEU A 207 7.95 12.48 -9.19
N SER A 208 7.70 12.25 -10.48
CA SER A 208 6.37 12.39 -11.06
C SER A 208 5.39 11.32 -10.58
N SER A 209 5.88 10.11 -10.29
CA SER A 209 5.09 9.03 -9.71
C SER A 209 4.98 9.21 -8.19
N MET A 210 3.79 8.92 -7.66
CA MET A 210 3.52 8.86 -6.22
C MET A 210 3.30 7.43 -5.73
N ILE A 211 3.32 6.45 -6.63
CA ILE A 211 3.13 5.03 -6.33
C ILE A 211 4.43 4.28 -6.62
N PHE A 212 4.92 3.52 -5.64
CA PHE A 212 6.22 2.85 -5.66
C PHE A 212 6.10 1.37 -5.33
N SER A 213 6.29 0.52 -6.34
CA SER A 213 6.30 -0.94 -6.20
C SER A 213 7.55 -1.44 -5.46
N GLN A 214 7.59 -2.75 -5.20
CA GLN A 214 8.70 -3.40 -4.51
C GLN A 214 10.05 -3.16 -5.20
N ASN A 215 10.09 -3.25 -6.53
CA ASN A 215 11.33 -3.15 -7.32
C ASN A 215 11.56 -1.74 -7.92
N SER A 216 10.73 -0.77 -7.57
CA SER A 216 10.87 0.62 -8.01
C SER A 216 12.01 1.35 -7.27
N LEU A 217 12.43 2.48 -7.84
CA LEU A 217 13.39 3.42 -7.26
C LEU A 217 14.82 2.91 -7.04
N LEU A 218 15.21 1.77 -7.62
CA LEU A 218 16.57 1.23 -7.46
C LEU A 218 17.65 2.24 -7.90
N PHE A 219 17.42 2.93 -9.03
CA PHE A 219 18.34 3.95 -9.52
C PHE A 219 18.47 5.10 -8.51
N GLU A 220 17.35 5.61 -8.02
CA GLU A 220 17.27 6.70 -7.05
C GLU A 220 17.93 6.31 -5.73
N LYS A 221 17.75 5.07 -5.25
CA LYS A 221 18.45 4.52 -4.07
C LYS A 221 19.97 4.52 -4.26
N ILE A 222 20.45 4.06 -5.43
CA ILE A 222 21.90 4.07 -5.73
C ILE A 222 22.42 5.50 -5.74
N MET A 223 21.71 6.42 -6.41
CA MET A 223 22.10 7.83 -6.46
C MET A 223 22.10 8.48 -5.07
N ASP A 224 21.12 8.17 -4.23
CA ASP A 224 21.00 8.66 -2.85
C ASP A 224 22.15 8.16 -1.95
N SER A 225 22.65 6.95 -2.20
CA SER A 225 23.76 6.36 -1.47
C SER A 225 25.14 6.95 -1.79
N LEU A 226 25.26 7.77 -2.85
CA LEU A 226 26.53 8.38 -3.25
C LEU A 226 26.95 9.44 -2.23
N SER A 227 28.21 9.38 -1.77
CA SER A 227 28.79 10.42 -0.91
C SER A 227 28.84 11.77 -1.62
N GLU A 228 28.75 12.87 -0.86
CA GLU A 228 28.84 14.23 -1.41
C GLU A 228 30.14 14.44 -2.22
N GLU A 229 31.28 13.88 -1.76
CA GLU A 229 32.54 13.92 -2.51
C GLU A 229 32.41 13.27 -3.90
N THR A 230 31.72 12.14 -4.00
CA THR A 230 31.50 11.44 -5.27
C THR A 230 30.58 12.26 -6.17
N ARG A 231 29.50 12.82 -5.60
CA ARG A 231 28.55 13.68 -6.31
C ARG A 231 29.26 14.91 -6.88
N GLU A 232 30.13 15.56 -6.11
CA GLU A 232 30.94 16.69 -6.56
C GLU A 232 31.91 16.33 -7.68
N LYS A 233 32.62 15.20 -7.56
CA LYS A 233 33.52 14.72 -8.63
C LYS A 233 32.77 14.48 -9.93
N VAL A 234 31.58 13.85 -9.86
CA VAL A 234 30.73 13.66 -11.03
C VAL A 234 30.32 15.02 -11.59
N LEU A 235 29.80 15.95 -10.77
CA LEU A 235 29.39 17.26 -11.27
C LEU A 235 30.55 18.04 -11.89
N ASN A 236 31.74 18.05 -11.29
CA ASN A 236 32.90 18.78 -11.83
C ASN A 236 33.26 18.38 -13.26
N ASN A 237 33.04 17.11 -13.63
CA ASN A 237 33.27 16.61 -14.97
C ASN A 237 32.18 17.03 -15.99
N PHE A 238 30.98 17.41 -15.53
CA PHE A 238 29.80 17.67 -16.39
C PHE A 238 29.27 19.11 -16.31
N ASN A 239 29.59 19.88 -15.26
CA ASN A 239 28.93 21.14 -14.91
C ASN A 239 29.04 22.21 -16.01
N ASN A 240 30.19 22.29 -16.69
CA ASN A 240 30.42 23.25 -17.78
C ASN A 240 29.51 22.99 -18.99
N GLY A 241 29.09 21.75 -19.21
CA GLY A 241 28.15 21.38 -20.28
C GLY A 241 26.70 21.52 -19.84
N LEU A 242 26.38 21.04 -18.63
CA LEU A 242 25.02 21.06 -18.08
C LEU A 242 24.50 22.49 -17.86
N SER A 243 25.35 23.40 -17.41
CA SER A 243 25.00 24.82 -17.23
C SER A 243 24.63 25.57 -18.53
N LYS A 244 24.92 24.99 -19.71
CA LYS A 244 24.56 25.56 -21.02
C LYS A 244 23.21 25.05 -21.54
N LEU A 245 22.57 24.12 -20.83
CA LEU A 245 21.29 23.56 -21.24
C LEU A 245 20.17 24.56 -20.94
N ASP A 246 19.38 24.88 -21.96
CA ASP A 246 18.15 25.63 -21.83
C ASP A 246 16.97 24.71 -21.43
N GLU A 247 15.83 25.28 -21.05
CA GLU A 247 14.65 24.50 -20.62
C GLU A 247 14.16 23.53 -21.70
N ASP A 248 14.24 23.93 -22.97
CA ASP A 248 13.88 23.10 -24.11
C ASP A 248 14.77 21.87 -24.23
N MET A 249 16.08 22.01 -24.02
CA MET A 249 17.03 20.90 -23.97
C MET A 249 16.79 19.99 -22.78
N ILE A 250 16.57 20.55 -21.60
CA ILE A 250 16.30 19.78 -20.37
C ILE A 250 15.05 18.93 -20.57
N LYS A 251 13.96 19.53 -21.06
CA LYS A 251 12.73 18.80 -21.41
C LYS A 251 12.98 17.75 -22.49
N THR A 252 13.82 18.06 -23.48
CA THR A 252 14.20 17.09 -24.52
C THR A 252 14.92 15.88 -23.93
N ILE A 253 15.87 16.10 -23.02
CA ILE A 253 16.61 15.04 -22.31
C ILE A 253 15.66 14.18 -21.48
N GLU A 254 14.80 14.81 -20.68
CA GLU A 254 13.83 14.12 -19.82
C GLU A 254 12.89 13.24 -20.63
N VAL A 255 12.31 13.77 -21.72
CA VAL A 255 11.41 12.99 -22.60
C VAL A 255 12.17 11.89 -23.33
N PHE A 256 13.39 12.17 -23.79
CA PHE A 256 14.20 11.17 -24.49
C PHE A 256 14.58 10.01 -23.56
N PHE A 257 14.89 10.27 -22.30
CA PHE A 257 15.11 9.22 -21.30
C PHE A 257 13.81 8.51 -20.89
N LYS A 258 12.70 9.23 -20.74
CA LYS A 258 11.37 8.65 -20.42
C LYS A 258 10.94 7.62 -21.46
N LEU A 259 11.32 7.81 -22.72
CA LEU A 259 10.94 6.97 -23.85
C LEU A 259 12.08 6.05 -24.30
N ASP A 260 12.96 5.66 -23.38
CA ASP A 260 14.04 4.69 -23.60
C ASP A 260 14.94 5.01 -24.80
N LEU A 261 15.24 6.30 -24.99
CA LEU A 261 16.05 6.83 -26.10
C LEU A 261 15.40 6.59 -27.48
N ASN A 262 14.10 6.32 -27.52
CA ASN A 262 13.35 6.12 -28.77
C ASN A 262 13.09 7.47 -29.44
N LEU A 263 13.85 7.74 -30.50
CA LEU A 263 13.77 8.99 -31.25
C LEU A 263 12.39 9.25 -31.86
N SER A 264 11.70 8.21 -32.33
CA SER A 264 10.39 8.35 -32.96
C SER A 264 9.33 8.74 -31.95
N GLU A 265 9.24 8.01 -30.83
CA GLU A 265 8.28 8.30 -29.78
C GLU A 265 8.58 9.64 -29.10
N ALA A 266 9.85 9.95 -28.83
CA ALA A 266 10.24 11.23 -28.26
C ALA A 266 9.91 12.41 -29.17
N SER A 267 10.04 12.26 -30.49
CA SER A 267 9.66 13.32 -31.42
C SER A 267 8.15 13.61 -31.38
N LYS A 268 7.31 12.57 -31.21
CA LYS A 268 5.86 12.70 -31.06
C LYS A 268 5.48 13.36 -29.73
N GLU A 269 6.04 12.88 -28.61
CA GLU A 269 5.79 13.41 -27.26
C GLU A 269 6.24 14.88 -27.12
N LEU A 270 7.32 15.26 -27.81
CA LEU A 270 7.80 16.64 -27.85
C LEU A 270 7.08 17.52 -28.86
N TYR A 271 6.19 16.97 -29.70
CA TYR A 271 5.51 17.66 -30.79
C TYR A 271 6.48 18.35 -31.76
N VAL A 272 7.61 17.70 -32.06
CA VAL A 272 8.63 18.19 -33.01
C VAL A 272 8.89 17.18 -34.11
N HIS A 273 9.36 17.66 -35.26
CA HIS A 273 9.81 16.76 -36.31
C HIS A 273 11.07 15.99 -35.87
N ARG A 274 11.22 14.74 -36.32
CA ARG A 274 12.38 13.87 -36.01
C ARG A 274 13.73 14.58 -36.23
N ASN A 275 13.87 15.33 -37.32
CA ASN A 275 15.10 16.07 -37.63
C ASN A 275 15.37 17.21 -36.64
N THR A 276 14.33 17.87 -36.14
CA THR A 276 14.45 18.89 -35.10
C THR A 276 14.93 18.27 -33.79
N LEU A 277 14.43 17.08 -33.44
CA LEU A 277 14.92 16.35 -32.28
C LEU A 277 16.40 15.95 -32.44
N ILE A 278 16.80 15.45 -33.62
CA ILE A 278 18.21 15.15 -33.92
C ILE A 278 19.07 16.39 -33.71
N TYR A 279 18.65 17.54 -34.25
CA TYR A 279 19.38 18.80 -34.07
C TYR A 279 19.51 19.21 -32.59
N ARG A 280 18.44 19.06 -31.80
CA ARG A 280 18.48 19.31 -30.35
C ARG A 280 19.47 18.37 -29.65
N LEU A 281 19.47 17.08 -29.99
CA LEU A 281 20.42 16.09 -29.45
C LEU A 281 21.87 16.40 -29.85
N ASP A 282 22.12 16.82 -31.09
CA ASP A 282 23.45 17.24 -31.54
C ASP A 282 23.92 18.50 -30.80
N LYS A 283 23.01 19.45 -30.52
CA LYS A 283 23.32 20.63 -29.71
C LYS A 283 23.64 20.27 -28.26
N ILE A 284 22.90 19.33 -27.66
CA ILE A 284 23.19 18.77 -26.33
C ILE A 284 24.57 18.11 -26.32
N GLN A 285 24.88 17.27 -27.32
CA GLN A 285 26.20 16.64 -27.44
C GLN A 285 27.31 17.68 -27.57
N LYS A 286 27.11 18.73 -28.36
CA LYS A 286 28.09 19.82 -28.51
C LYS A 286 28.38 20.55 -27.20
N TYR A 287 27.37 20.71 -26.34
CA TYR A 287 27.54 21.39 -25.06
C TYR A 287 28.15 20.49 -23.99
N THR A 288 27.72 19.23 -23.95
CA THR A 288 28.02 18.31 -22.86
C THR A 288 29.21 17.40 -23.15
N GLY A 289 29.53 17.17 -24.42
CA GLY A 289 30.51 16.19 -24.88
C GLY A 289 29.97 14.75 -24.98
N TYR A 290 28.72 14.51 -24.56
CA TYR A 290 28.13 13.17 -24.48
C TYR A 290 27.03 12.98 -25.53
N ASP A 291 27.12 11.90 -26.29
CA ASP A 291 26.07 11.52 -27.22
C ASP A 291 25.05 10.63 -26.51
N ILE A 292 23.99 11.21 -25.96
CA ILE A 292 22.96 10.46 -25.20
C ILE A 292 22.15 9.47 -26.06
N ARG A 293 22.43 9.35 -27.36
CA ARG A 293 21.92 8.25 -28.20
C ARG A 293 22.72 6.96 -28.00
N LYS A 294 23.95 7.06 -27.50
CA LYS A 294 24.82 5.92 -27.19
C LYS A 294 24.60 5.51 -25.74
N PHE A 295 24.36 4.23 -25.50
CA PHE A 295 24.03 3.72 -24.17
C PHE A 295 25.03 4.12 -23.07
N ASN A 296 26.34 3.95 -23.30
CA ASN A 296 27.35 4.27 -22.27
C ASN A 296 27.37 5.77 -21.92
N ASP A 297 27.31 6.63 -22.93
CA ASP A 297 27.24 8.08 -22.75
C ASP A 297 25.93 8.47 -22.05
N ALA A 298 24.81 7.90 -22.47
CA ALA A 298 23.48 8.11 -21.91
C ALA A 298 23.41 7.72 -20.43
N ALA A 299 24.00 6.58 -20.05
CA ALA A 299 24.01 6.10 -18.66
C ALA A 299 24.80 7.05 -17.75
N LEU A 300 26.02 7.44 -18.16
CA LEU A 300 26.84 8.41 -17.44
C LEU A 300 26.14 9.77 -17.34
N PHE A 301 25.59 10.23 -18.46
CA PHE A 301 24.87 11.49 -18.53
C PHE A 301 23.63 11.48 -17.62
N LYS A 302 22.85 10.39 -17.60
CA LYS A 302 21.66 10.25 -16.73
C LYS A 302 22.02 10.41 -15.25
N MET A 303 23.11 9.80 -14.80
CA MET A 303 23.59 9.96 -13.41
C MET A 303 24.00 11.40 -13.12
N ALA A 304 24.81 12.01 -13.98
CA ALA A 304 25.26 13.40 -13.80
C ALA A 304 24.08 14.39 -13.84
N PHE A 305 23.15 14.19 -14.76
CA PHE A 305 21.95 15.00 -14.91
C PHE A 305 21.02 14.88 -13.70
N PHE A 306 20.84 13.67 -13.15
CA PHE A 306 20.07 13.46 -11.92
C PHE A 306 20.67 14.20 -10.73
N ILE A 307 21.99 14.14 -10.53
CA ILE A 307 22.68 14.84 -9.44
C ILE A 307 22.59 16.36 -9.64
N TRP A 308 22.72 16.84 -10.89
CA TRP A 308 22.67 18.27 -11.21
C TRP A 308 21.29 18.88 -10.99
N ASN A 309 20.22 18.19 -11.41
CA ASN A 309 18.84 18.64 -11.23
C ASN A 309 18.45 18.84 -9.76
N GLN A 310 19.15 18.20 -8.81
CA GLN A 310 18.86 18.37 -7.38
C GLN A 310 19.48 19.61 -6.75
N LYS A 311 20.47 20.24 -7.41
CA LYS A 311 21.06 21.49 -6.94
C LYS A 311 20.31 22.72 -7.45
N ARG A 312 19.36 22.54 -8.37
CA ARG A 312 18.59 23.60 -9.02
C ARG A 312 17.26 23.80 -8.30
#